data_AF-A0A8X8WUN2-F1
#
_entry.id   AF-A0A8X8WUN2-F1
#
_cell.length_a   1.000
_cell.length_b   1.000
_cell.length_c   1.000
_cell.angle_alpha   90.00
_cell.angle_beta   90.00
_cell.angle_gamma   90.00
#
_symmetry.space_group_name_H-M   'P 1'
#
loop_
_entity.id
_entity.type
_entity.pdbx_description
1 polymer ?
#
loop_
_entity_poly.entity_id
_entity_poly.type
_entity_poly.pdbx_seq_one_letter_code
_entity_poly.pdbx_strand_id
1 'polypeptide(L)'
;MILSSTMSLDPSIFETTVPSRYITFTLPLTLPHLLLRAAVLDSPSPSASSTSSTAAIWVPPGRESDWIFSTFSGHLQLLLSSPTPLPLSRLILLGNPPSSPVPTSFNSTSPPPPPQNLAPLLLGLSPKSEFLGHSKIPEVPLLVYEDEVVKNSILEICNGPCVGEFLIENVELKFDDGVREFRRRLRFKRMPNFVQSQIRIRPKKDSILDNLDALEFELEKGVLVQPYLSPMVAGIAVIHRFMDGKSRPRALCLGVGGGALLGFLADHLNFEVDGVDEDEVVLEAAKRHFGLNNEFIHLFVEDGIRFIKKIANKYDIVMVDLDSSDVMSGVSAPPVEFVEGSVLRAAREVLRNEGVLIANVIPSSKMFYERLVCEVGELFEEVYEIDVGNEENLVLIAAKSGVGEGWDGEDSTFLNKLKLVVSCCYIDSIRRIAPSSFNRSRSKMGLKSKKKLAAKSSKKAAVQFSASKPKSEGADYLQC
;
A
#
# COMPACT_ATOMS: atom_id res chain seq x y z
N MET A 1 -4.62 -38.80 -2.49
CA MET A 1 -5.72 -39.53 -1.81
C MET A 1 -6.54 -38.51 -1.05
N ILE A 2 -7.73 -38.18 -1.54
CA ILE A 2 -8.64 -37.22 -0.91
C ILE A 2 -9.44 -38.01 0.13
N LEU A 3 -9.11 -37.82 1.41
CA LEU A 3 -9.96 -38.27 2.51
C LEU A 3 -10.98 -37.16 2.77
N SER A 4 -12.19 -37.37 2.26
CA SER A 4 -13.39 -36.71 2.78
C SER A 4 -13.64 -37.25 4.19
N SER A 5 -13.14 -36.54 5.20
CA SER A 5 -13.58 -36.72 6.59
C SER A 5 -14.28 -35.44 7.01
N THR A 6 -15.59 -35.49 7.17
CA THR A 6 -16.33 -34.52 7.98
C THR A 6 -15.82 -34.62 9.41
N MET A 7 -14.83 -33.80 9.78
CA MET A 7 -14.41 -33.69 11.19
C MET A 7 -15.58 -33.11 11.97
N SER A 8 -16.12 -33.88 12.92
CA SER A 8 -16.98 -33.32 13.97
C SER A 8 -16.12 -32.43 14.85
N LEU A 9 -16.23 -31.11 14.69
CA LEU A 9 -15.58 -30.16 15.59
C LEU A 9 -16.24 -30.26 16.96
N ASP A 10 -15.45 -30.56 17.99
CA ASP A 10 -15.88 -30.47 19.38
C ASP A 10 -16.07 -29.00 19.76
N PRO A 11 -17.29 -28.54 20.10
CA PRO A 11 -17.55 -27.16 20.50
C PRO A 11 -16.69 -26.68 21.67
N SER A 12 -16.19 -27.61 22.51
CA SER A 12 -15.31 -27.29 23.64
C SER A 12 -14.04 -26.56 23.22
N ILE A 13 -13.61 -26.73 21.96
CA ILE A 13 -12.41 -26.10 21.43
C ILE A 13 -12.50 -24.57 21.50
N PHE A 14 -13.67 -23.96 21.31
CA PHE A 14 -13.81 -22.51 21.29
C PHE A 14 -14.00 -21.89 22.69
N GLU A 15 -14.11 -22.69 23.74
CA GLU A 15 -14.42 -22.19 25.10
C GLU A 15 -13.32 -21.31 25.70
N THR A 16 -12.08 -21.47 25.25
CA THR A 16 -10.91 -20.69 25.72
C THR A 16 -10.25 -19.98 24.54
N THR A 17 -9.51 -18.90 24.79
CA THR A 17 -8.63 -18.28 23.78
C THR A 17 -7.24 -18.91 23.86
N VAL A 18 -6.67 -19.26 22.71
CA VAL A 18 -5.32 -19.83 22.61
C VAL A 18 -4.49 -18.91 21.71
N PRO A 19 -3.32 -18.40 22.16
CA PRO A 19 -2.53 -17.46 21.37
C PRO A 19 -2.29 -17.90 19.93
N SER A 20 -2.64 -17.05 18.97
CA SER A 20 -2.48 -17.29 17.52
C SER A 20 -3.22 -18.50 16.96
N ARG A 21 -4.20 -19.06 17.68
CA ARG A 21 -4.97 -20.19 17.16
C ARG A 21 -5.77 -19.78 15.93
N TYR A 22 -5.66 -20.57 14.88
CA TYR A 22 -6.38 -20.39 13.63
C TYR A 22 -7.12 -21.67 13.24
N ILE A 23 -8.45 -21.63 13.23
CA ILE A 23 -9.30 -22.77 12.86
C ILE A 23 -10.26 -22.32 11.78
N THR A 24 -10.36 -23.11 10.71
CA THR A 24 -11.32 -22.88 9.62
C THR A 24 -12.15 -24.12 9.37
N PHE A 25 -13.45 -23.96 9.18
CA PHE A 25 -14.37 -25.06 8.93
C PHE A 25 -15.59 -24.61 8.13
N THR A 26 -16.38 -25.57 7.67
CA THR A 26 -17.56 -25.31 6.84
C THR A 26 -18.77 -26.02 7.42
N LEU A 27 -19.89 -25.31 7.51
CA LEU A 27 -21.17 -25.78 8.03
C LEU A 27 -22.22 -25.80 6.90
N PRO A 28 -23.08 -26.83 6.82
CA PRO A 28 -24.25 -26.80 5.95
C PRO A 28 -25.35 -25.92 6.57
N LEU A 29 -25.91 -24.98 5.79
CA LEU A 29 -27.11 -24.22 6.16
C LEU A 29 -28.39 -24.91 5.67
N THR A 30 -29.52 -24.71 6.35
CA THR A 30 -30.80 -25.45 6.16
C THR A 30 -31.62 -25.08 4.91
N LEU A 31 -31.01 -24.44 3.90
CA LEU A 31 -31.60 -24.15 2.58
C LEU A 31 -30.69 -24.72 1.49
N PRO A 32 -31.21 -25.17 0.33
CA PRO A 32 -30.57 -26.21 -0.46
C PRO A 32 -29.17 -25.78 -0.92
N HIS A 33 -28.16 -26.50 -0.41
CA HIS A 33 -26.74 -26.47 -0.81
C HIS A 33 -25.90 -25.24 -0.43
N LEU A 34 -26.34 -24.39 0.50
CA LEU A 34 -25.51 -23.29 0.99
C LEU A 34 -24.52 -23.80 2.07
N LEU A 35 -23.24 -23.71 1.76
CA LEU A 35 -22.14 -23.96 2.69
C LEU A 35 -21.68 -22.64 3.30
N LEU A 36 -21.58 -22.57 4.62
CA LEU A 36 -21.05 -21.43 5.36
C LEU A 36 -19.65 -21.76 5.88
N ARG A 37 -18.64 -21.03 5.43
CA ARG A 37 -17.30 -21.08 6.00
C ARG A 37 -17.24 -20.20 7.24
N ALA A 38 -16.69 -20.74 8.31
CA ALA A 38 -16.27 -20.01 9.50
C ALA A 38 -14.75 -20.10 9.66
N ALA A 39 -14.11 -18.96 9.91
CA ALA A 39 -12.71 -18.88 10.30
C ALA A 39 -12.60 -18.17 11.65
N VAL A 40 -11.97 -18.82 12.63
CA VAL A 40 -11.80 -18.30 13.98
C VAL A 40 -10.32 -18.08 14.22
N LEU A 41 -9.95 -16.84 14.54
CA LEU A 41 -8.60 -16.42 14.86
C LEU A 41 -8.56 -15.84 16.27
N ASP A 42 -7.70 -16.40 17.13
CA ASP A 42 -7.39 -15.82 18.43
C ASP A 42 -6.16 -14.90 18.36
N SER A 43 -6.17 -13.84 19.16
CA SER A 43 -5.10 -12.86 19.23
C SER A 43 -3.76 -13.49 19.63
N PRO A 44 -2.62 -13.05 19.06
CA PRO A 44 -1.30 -13.54 19.44
C PRO A 44 -0.89 -13.10 20.86
N SER A 45 -1.46 -12.01 21.36
CA SER A 45 -1.17 -11.48 22.69
C SER A 45 -2.26 -11.92 23.67
N PRO A 46 -1.93 -12.60 24.78
CA PRO A 46 -2.92 -12.88 25.82
C PRO A 46 -3.41 -11.54 26.39
N SER A 47 -4.71 -11.28 26.37
CA SER A 47 -5.26 -10.02 26.87
C SER A 47 -4.94 -9.87 28.35
N ALA A 48 -4.09 -8.91 28.72
CA ALA A 48 -3.75 -8.62 30.11
C ALA A 48 -4.94 -8.04 30.91
N SER A 49 -6.02 -7.65 30.23
CA SER A 49 -7.27 -7.19 30.80
C SER A 49 -8.28 -8.32 30.93
N SER A 50 -9.05 -8.31 32.03
CA SER A 50 -10.21 -9.18 32.28
C SER A 50 -11.40 -8.95 31.32
N THR A 51 -11.22 -8.13 30.28
CA THR A 51 -12.23 -7.81 29.27
C THR A 51 -11.71 -8.24 27.90
N SER A 52 -11.98 -9.50 27.55
CA SER A 52 -11.74 -10.06 26.23
C SER A 52 -12.92 -9.68 25.33
N SER A 53 -12.65 -9.21 24.11
CA SER A 53 -13.69 -8.85 23.14
C SER A 53 -13.60 -9.79 21.94
N THR A 54 -14.73 -10.34 21.53
CA THR A 54 -14.91 -11.07 20.26
C THR A 54 -15.61 -10.16 19.27
N ALA A 55 -15.24 -10.23 17.99
CA ALA A 55 -15.97 -9.58 16.91
C ALA A 55 -16.10 -10.53 15.72
N ALA A 56 -17.12 -10.29 14.90
CA ALA A 56 -17.35 -11.04 13.67
C ALA A 56 -17.25 -10.14 12.45
N ILE A 57 -16.82 -10.67 11.31
CA ILE A 57 -16.90 -10.04 9.99
C ILE A 57 -17.75 -10.92 9.10
N TRP A 58 -18.76 -10.33 8.48
CA TRP A 58 -19.45 -10.95 7.35
C TRP A 58 -18.65 -10.63 6.09
N VAL A 59 -18.03 -11.66 5.51
CA VAL A 59 -17.23 -11.51 4.30
C VAL A 59 -18.16 -11.09 3.16
N PRO A 60 -17.88 -9.96 2.48
CA PRO A 60 -18.70 -9.53 1.36
C PRO A 60 -18.75 -10.62 0.28
N PRO A 61 -19.94 -11.02 -0.21
CA PRO A 61 -20.05 -12.04 -1.24
C PRO A 61 -19.28 -11.69 -2.50
N GLY A 62 -18.56 -12.65 -3.06
CA GLY A 62 -17.64 -12.47 -4.18
C GLY A 62 -16.21 -12.08 -3.78
N ARG A 63 -15.97 -11.72 -2.51
CA ARG A 63 -14.63 -11.41 -1.97
C ARG A 63 -14.05 -12.55 -1.13
N GLU A 64 -14.69 -13.72 -1.06
CA GLU A 64 -14.27 -14.82 -0.19
C GLU A 64 -12.87 -15.36 -0.52
N SER A 65 -12.43 -15.20 -1.76
CA SER A 65 -11.09 -15.56 -2.23
C SER A 65 -10.04 -14.46 -2.00
N ASP A 66 -10.45 -13.22 -1.67
CA ASP A 66 -9.52 -12.12 -1.41
C ASP A 66 -8.58 -12.49 -0.26
N TRP A 67 -7.30 -12.14 -0.40
CA TRP A 67 -6.28 -12.47 0.59
C TRP A 67 -6.66 -12.07 2.03
N ILE A 68 -7.31 -10.91 2.19
CA ILE A 68 -7.72 -10.37 3.50
C ILE A 68 -8.78 -11.24 4.19
N PHE A 69 -9.58 -12.00 3.43
CA PHE A 69 -10.67 -12.85 3.93
C PHE A 69 -10.40 -14.37 3.80
N SER A 70 -9.40 -14.77 3.01
CA SER A 70 -9.08 -16.19 2.78
C SER A 70 -7.86 -16.70 3.55
N THR A 71 -6.96 -15.82 4.02
CA THR A 71 -5.66 -16.22 4.61
C THR A 71 -5.53 -15.89 6.10
N PHE A 72 -4.70 -16.67 6.81
CA PHE A 72 -4.33 -16.38 8.20
C PHE A 72 -3.77 -14.97 8.38
N SER A 73 -2.81 -14.57 7.54
CA SER A 73 -2.15 -13.26 7.63
C SER A 73 -3.13 -12.11 7.38
N GLY A 74 -4.11 -12.29 6.48
CA GLY A 74 -5.19 -11.33 6.27
C GLY A 74 -6.10 -11.19 7.48
N HIS A 75 -6.48 -12.31 8.10
CA HIS A 75 -7.32 -12.30 9.30
C HIS A 75 -6.58 -11.67 10.47
N LEU A 76 -5.28 -11.93 10.61
CA LEU A 76 -4.43 -11.30 11.62
C LEU A 76 -4.37 -9.79 11.43
N GLN A 77 -4.28 -9.31 10.19
CA GLN A 77 -4.34 -7.88 9.90
C GLN A 77 -5.69 -7.27 10.30
N LEU A 78 -6.82 -7.91 9.96
CA LEU A 78 -8.15 -7.44 10.36
C LEU A 78 -8.28 -7.38 11.89
N LEU A 79 -7.77 -8.39 12.59
CA LEU A 79 -7.79 -8.46 14.05
C LEU A 79 -7.00 -7.31 14.68
N LEU A 80 -5.80 -7.04 14.18
CA LEU A 80 -4.90 -6.01 14.71
C LEU A 80 -5.32 -4.58 14.34
N SER A 81 -6.04 -4.41 13.23
CA SER A 81 -6.52 -3.10 12.73
C SER A 81 -7.96 -2.78 13.17
N SER A 82 -8.58 -3.62 14.01
CA SER A 82 -9.96 -3.42 14.46
C SER A 82 -10.12 -2.09 15.23
N PRO A 83 -11.12 -1.25 14.91
CA PRO A 83 -11.37 0.03 15.58
C PRO A 83 -12.19 -0.11 16.85
N THR A 84 -12.30 -1.34 17.38
CA THR A 84 -13.01 -1.58 18.63
C THR A 84 -12.31 -0.87 19.79
N PRO A 85 -13.06 -0.31 20.77
CA PRO A 85 -12.48 0.38 21.92
C PRO A 85 -11.53 -0.50 22.75
N LEU A 86 -11.73 -1.82 22.67
CA LEU A 86 -10.91 -2.83 23.31
C LEU A 86 -10.19 -3.67 22.24
N PRO A 87 -8.95 -4.12 22.51
CA PRO A 87 -8.26 -5.08 21.66
C PRO A 87 -9.09 -6.36 21.50
N LEU A 88 -9.24 -6.83 20.26
CA LEU A 88 -9.90 -8.10 20.01
C LEU A 88 -9.06 -9.25 20.54
N SER A 89 -9.72 -10.13 21.29
CA SER A 89 -9.17 -11.41 21.73
C SER A 89 -9.43 -12.53 20.72
N ARG A 90 -10.52 -12.40 19.95
CA ARG A 90 -10.95 -13.31 18.91
C ARG A 90 -11.63 -12.56 17.76
N LEU A 91 -11.32 -12.96 16.54
CA LEU A 91 -11.99 -12.53 15.33
C LEU A 91 -12.63 -13.74 14.64
N ILE A 92 -13.89 -13.62 14.26
CA ILE A 92 -14.66 -14.64 13.53
C ILE A 92 -14.98 -14.11 12.14
N LEU A 93 -14.60 -14.80 11.08
CA LEU A 93 -15.03 -14.48 9.72
C LEU A 93 -16.06 -15.50 9.25
N LEU A 94 -17.19 -15.01 8.74
CA LEU A 94 -18.28 -15.81 8.20
C LEU A 94 -18.54 -15.42 6.74
N GLY A 95 -18.67 -16.39 5.86
CA GLY A 95 -18.98 -16.17 4.45
C GLY A 95 -19.08 -17.48 3.68
N ASN A 96 -19.24 -17.41 2.35
CA ASN A 96 -19.19 -18.62 1.54
C ASN A 96 -17.79 -19.25 1.57
N PRO A 97 -17.64 -20.57 1.31
CA PRO A 97 -16.34 -21.13 1.03
C PRO A 97 -15.73 -20.44 -0.22
N PRO A 98 -14.42 -20.15 -0.22
CA PRO A 98 -13.75 -19.60 -1.39
C PRO A 98 -14.00 -20.52 -2.59
N SER A 99 -14.49 -19.95 -3.69
CA SER A 99 -14.77 -20.69 -4.92
C SER A 99 -13.50 -21.10 -5.67
N SER A 100 -12.39 -20.42 -5.39
CA SER A 100 -11.09 -20.61 -6.02
C SER A 100 -9.96 -20.32 -5.03
N PRO A 101 -8.78 -20.99 -5.14
CA PRO A 101 -7.58 -20.61 -4.38
C PRO A 101 -6.95 -19.29 -4.85
N VAL A 102 -7.48 -18.74 -5.95
CA VAL A 102 -6.99 -17.54 -6.62
C VAL A 102 -8.06 -16.44 -6.50
N PRO A 103 -7.68 -15.16 -6.35
CA PRO A 103 -8.64 -14.06 -6.40
C PRO A 103 -9.47 -14.10 -7.69
N THR A 104 -10.73 -13.69 -7.61
CA THR A 104 -11.67 -13.62 -8.75
C THR A 104 -12.19 -12.20 -8.90
N SER A 105 -12.58 -11.81 -10.10
CA SER A 105 -13.25 -10.53 -10.33
C SER A 105 -14.48 -10.39 -9.44
N PHE A 106 -14.63 -9.23 -8.84
CA PHE A 106 -15.65 -8.88 -7.87
C PHE A 106 -16.44 -7.67 -8.35
N ASN A 107 -17.75 -7.70 -8.11
CA ASN A 107 -18.66 -6.60 -8.38
C ASN A 107 -19.51 -6.34 -7.13
N SER A 108 -19.28 -5.20 -6.45
CA SER A 108 -20.05 -4.80 -5.28
C SER A 108 -21.46 -4.38 -5.69
N THR A 109 -22.40 -5.30 -5.61
CA THR A 109 -23.78 -4.96 -5.21
C THR A 109 -23.77 -4.79 -3.70
N SER A 110 -24.57 -3.85 -3.15
CA SER A 110 -24.72 -3.66 -1.69
C SER A 110 -24.66 -5.01 -0.95
N PRO A 111 -23.73 -5.21 0.00
CA PRO A 111 -23.52 -6.51 0.59
C PRO A 111 -24.88 -7.00 1.12
N PRO A 112 -25.38 -8.17 0.66
CA PRO A 112 -26.64 -8.68 1.18
C PRO A 112 -26.50 -8.78 2.69
N PRO A 113 -27.57 -8.46 3.44
CA PRO A 113 -27.53 -8.54 4.88
C PRO A 113 -27.06 -9.95 5.29
N PRO A 114 -26.31 -10.07 6.40
CA PRO A 114 -25.92 -11.37 6.90
C PRO A 114 -27.17 -12.27 7.03
N PRO A 115 -27.02 -13.60 6.85
CA PRO A 115 -28.10 -14.55 7.05
C PRO A 115 -28.83 -14.27 8.36
N GLN A 116 -30.16 -14.32 8.33
CA GLN A 116 -30.95 -14.19 9.55
C GLN A 116 -30.52 -15.30 10.53
N ASN A 117 -30.30 -14.93 11.80
CA ASN A 117 -30.00 -15.86 12.90
C ASN A 117 -28.56 -16.42 12.99
N LEU A 118 -27.52 -15.62 12.73
CA LEU A 118 -26.11 -15.98 13.03
C LEU A 118 -25.77 -15.97 14.52
N ALA A 119 -26.60 -15.35 15.37
CA ALA A 119 -26.30 -15.14 16.78
C ALA A 119 -25.97 -16.44 17.54
N PRO A 120 -26.70 -17.57 17.40
CA PRO A 120 -26.35 -18.80 18.10
C PRO A 120 -24.98 -19.35 17.71
N LEU A 121 -24.60 -19.25 16.43
CA LEU A 121 -23.29 -19.66 15.95
C LEU A 121 -22.20 -18.77 16.55
N LEU A 122 -22.37 -17.44 16.49
CA LEU A 122 -21.41 -16.50 17.05
C LEU A 122 -21.20 -16.73 18.54
N LEU A 123 -22.28 -16.94 19.31
CA LEU A 123 -22.20 -17.26 20.73
C LEU A 123 -21.49 -18.59 21.00
N GLY A 124 -21.74 -19.62 20.19
CA GLY A 124 -21.04 -20.91 20.29
C GLY A 124 -19.54 -20.83 19.96
N LEU A 125 -19.12 -19.80 19.22
CA LEU A 125 -17.73 -19.52 18.89
C LEU A 125 -17.08 -18.48 19.81
N SER A 126 -17.81 -17.91 20.77
CA SER A 126 -17.27 -16.97 21.76
C SER A 126 -16.61 -17.69 22.94
N PRO A 127 -15.53 -17.14 23.52
CA PRO A 127 -14.91 -17.70 24.73
C PRO A 127 -15.87 -17.67 25.94
N LYS A 128 -15.81 -18.69 26.81
CA LYS A 128 -16.61 -18.75 28.05
C LYS A 128 -16.37 -17.54 28.96
N SER A 129 -15.16 -16.97 28.95
CA SER A 129 -14.81 -15.80 29.75
C SER A 129 -15.67 -14.57 29.45
N GLU A 130 -16.23 -14.45 28.24
CA GLU A 130 -17.12 -13.34 27.87
C GLU A 130 -18.51 -13.45 28.49
N PHE A 131 -18.88 -14.65 28.97
CA PHE A 131 -20.14 -14.92 29.66
C PHE A 131 -20.01 -14.82 31.19
N LEU A 132 -18.78 -14.67 31.72
CA LEU A 132 -18.52 -14.60 33.15
C LEU A 132 -18.64 -13.15 33.65
N GLY A 133 -19.52 -12.91 34.64
CA GLY A 133 -19.62 -11.61 35.33
C GLY A 133 -20.60 -10.60 34.73
N HIS A 134 -21.39 -10.97 33.72
CA HIS A 134 -22.42 -10.12 33.12
C HIS A 134 -23.80 -10.77 33.18
N SER A 135 -24.82 -10.03 33.62
CA SER A 135 -26.23 -10.49 33.65
C SER A 135 -26.89 -10.53 32.27
N LYS A 136 -26.11 -10.36 31.19
CA LYS A 136 -26.58 -10.24 29.81
C LYS A 136 -25.71 -11.11 28.89
N ILE A 137 -26.34 -11.66 27.86
CA ILE A 137 -25.67 -12.40 26.79
C ILE A 137 -24.68 -11.44 26.09
N PRO A 138 -23.40 -11.83 25.89
CA PRO A 138 -22.44 -10.99 25.20
C PRO A 138 -22.90 -10.72 23.76
N GLU A 139 -22.82 -9.47 23.35
CA GLU A 139 -23.10 -9.06 21.98
C GLU A 139 -21.80 -9.16 21.17
N VAL A 140 -21.80 -9.98 20.12
CA VAL A 140 -20.66 -10.06 19.20
C VAL A 140 -20.88 -9.02 18.09
N PRO A 141 -20.16 -7.88 18.10
CA PRO A 141 -20.30 -6.86 17.07
C PRO A 141 -19.94 -7.43 15.69
N LEU A 142 -20.79 -7.13 14.71
CA LEU A 142 -20.50 -7.38 13.31
C LEU A 142 -19.78 -6.17 12.71
N LEU A 143 -18.52 -6.39 12.34
CA LEU A 143 -17.66 -5.42 11.69
C LEU A 143 -17.88 -5.50 10.18
N VAL A 144 -18.11 -4.35 9.55
CA VAL A 144 -18.14 -4.22 8.09
C VAL A 144 -16.77 -3.76 7.63
N TYR A 145 -16.20 -4.46 6.65
CA TYR A 145 -15.00 -4.00 5.94
C TYR A 145 -15.44 -3.17 4.73
N GLU A 146 -15.11 -1.89 4.73
CA GLU A 146 -15.31 -0.99 3.59
C GLU A 146 -13.93 -0.53 3.08
N ASP A 147 -13.69 -0.75 1.78
CA ASP A 147 -12.63 -0.09 1.02
C ASP A 147 -13.24 0.72 -0.12
N GLU A 148 -12.46 1.62 -0.72
CA GLU A 148 -12.89 2.46 -1.85
C GLU A 148 -13.20 1.63 -3.12
N VAL A 149 -12.91 0.33 -3.12
CA VAL A 149 -13.02 -0.55 -4.29
C VAL A 149 -14.44 -1.08 -4.43
N VAL A 150 -15.14 -0.59 -5.45
CA VAL A 150 -16.49 -1.05 -5.79
C VAL A 150 -16.43 -2.33 -6.62
N LYS A 151 -15.54 -2.38 -7.61
CA LYS A 151 -15.41 -3.54 -8.50
C LYS A 151 -13.94 -3.77 -8.83
N ASN A 152 -13.57 -5.00 -9.13
CA ASN A 152 -12.30 -5.30 -9.77
C ASN A 152 -12.44 -6.30 -10.93
N SER A 153 -11.47 -6.26 -11.82
CA SER A 153 -11.33 -7.13 -12.97
C SER A 153 -9.87 -7.58 -13.05
N ILE A 154 -9.64 -8.88 -12.87
CA ILE A 154 -8.30 -9.45 -12.88
C ILE A 154 -7.86 -9.65 -14.33
N LEU A 155 -6.75 -9.00 -14.70
CA LEU A 155 -6.22 -9.06 -16.06
C LEU A 155 -5.19 -10.18 -16.24
N GLU A 156 -4.28 -10.31 -15.29
CA GLU A 156 -3.20 -11.30 -15.34
C GLU A 156 -2.71 -11.61 -13.93
N ILE A 157 -2.36 -12.87 -13.70
CA ILE A 157 -1.63 -13.31 -12.51
C ILE A 157 -0.30 -13.86 -12.99
N CYS A 158 0.76 -13.23 -12.52
CA CYS A 158 2.13 -13.49 -12.90
C CYS A 158 2.88 -14.13 -11.75
N ASN A 159 4.01 -14.77 -12.05
CA ASN A 159 4.95 -15.25 -11.04
C ASN A 159 6.36 -14.94 -11.48
N GLY A 160 6.98 -13.97 -10.81
CA GLY A 160 8.35 -13.52 -11.08
C GLY A 160 9.37 -14.23 -10.19
N PRO A 161 10.62 -14.42 -10.67
CA PRO A 161 11.68 -15.06 -9.89
C PRO A 161 12.08 -14.30 -8.63
N CYS A 162 11.86 -12.97 -8.57
CA CYS A 162 12.30 -12.11 -7.47
C CYS A 162 11.10 -11.70 -6.60
N VAL A 163 10.01 -11.25 -7.20
CA VAL A 163 8.82 -10.75 -6.47
C VAL A 163 7.84 -11.85 -6.08
N GLY A 164 7.95 -13.03 -6.70
CA GLY A 164 7.00 -14.14 -6.56
C GLY A 164 5.69 -13.88 -7.30
N GLU A 165 4.59 -14.42 -6.79
CA GLU A 165 3.28 -14.23 -7.41
C GLU A 165 2.80 -12.77 -7.26
N PHE A 166 2.28 -12.20 -8.35
CA PHE A 166 1.67 -10.88 -8.37
C PHE A 166 0.49 -10.79 -9.32
N LEU A 167 -0.36 -9.80 -9.09
CA LEU A 167 -1.64 -9.59 -9.75
C LEU A 167 -1.65 -8.24 -10.48
N ILE A 168 -2.23 -8.23 -11.67
CA ILE A 168 -2.63 -7.03 -12.40
C ILE A 168 -4.16 -6.99 -12.45
N GLU A 169 -4.76 -5.91 -11.95
CA GLU A 169 -6.22 -5.73 -11.91
C GLU A 169 -6.63 -4.33 -12.35
N ASN A 170 -7.78 -4.21 -13.01
CA ASN A 170 -8.50 -2.95 -13.09
C ASN A 170 -9.45 -2.86 -11.89
N VAL A 171 -9.57 -1.69 -11.28
CA VAL A 171 -10.51 -1.42 -10.18
C VAL A 171 -11.37 -0.21 -10.50
N GLU A 172 -12.64 -0.29 -10.12
CA GLU A 172 -13.56 0.86 -10.02
C GLU A 172 -13.54 1.35 -8.58
N LEU A 173 -13.14 2.60 -8.40
CA LEU A 173 -13.14 3.29 -7.13
C LEU A 173 -14.31 4.27 -7.07
N LYS A 174 -14.92 4.39 -5.89
CA LYS A 174 -15.94 5.40 -5.62
C LYS A 174 -15.56 6.18 -4.38
N PHE A 175 -15.41 7.48 -4.56
CA PHE A 175 -15.11 8.41 -3.47
C PHE A 175 -16.40 8.99 -2.87
N ASP A 176 -16.28 9.61 -1.70
CA ASP A 176 -17.42 10.15 -0.92
C ASP A 176 -18.25 11.20 -1.67
N ASP A 177 -17.63 11.90 -2.63
CA ASP A 177 -18.28 12.89 -3.51
C ASP A 177 -19.10 12.24 -4.64
N GLY A 178 -19.13 10.91 -4.71
CA GLY A 178 -19.81 10.14 -5.74
C GLY A 178 -19.03 10.01 -7.04
N VAL A 179 -17.81 10.56 -7.12
CA VAL A 179 -16.96 10.47 -8.30
C VAL A 179 -16.45 9.03 -8.45
N ARG A 180 -16.60 8.50 -9.66
CA ARG A 180 -16.05 7.21 -10.06
C ARG A 180 -14.71 7.41 -10.73
N GLU A 181 -13.72 6.64 -10.31
CA GLU A 181 -12.40 6.60 -10.93
C GLU A 181 -12.00 5.16 -11.21
N PHE A 182 -11.39 4.92 -12.37
CA PHE A 182 -10.85 3.61 -12.71
C PHE A 182 -9.34 3.63 -12.61
N ARG A 183 -8.77 2.59 -12.01
CA ARG A 183 -7.32 2.43 -11.92
C ARG A 183 -6.90 1.03 -12.35
N ARG A 184 -5.73 0.93 -12.98
CA ARG A 184 -5.03 -0.34 -13.15
C ARG A 184 -3.96 -0.45 -12.08
N ARG A 185 -3.97 -1.55 -11.33
CA ARG A 185 -3.08 -1.81 -10.19
C ARG A 185 -2.19 -3.01 -10.45
N LEU A 186 -0.97 -2.95 -9.92
CA LEU A 186 -0.06 -4.07 -9.74
C LEU A 186 0.10 -4.32 -8.24
N ARG A 187 -0.09 -5.57 -7.79
CA ARG A 187 0.03 -5.95 -6.37
C ARG A 187 0.79 -7.25 -6.22
N PHE A 188 1.83 -7.25 -5.37
CA PHE A 188 2.54 -8.47 -5.02
C PHE A 188 1.76 -9.27 -3.99
N LYS A 189 1.66 -10.59 -4.16
CA LYS A 189 0.99 -11.48 -3.20
C LYS A 189 1.65 -11.48 -1.83
N ARG A 190 2.98 -11.29 -1.78
CA ARG A 190 3.76 -11.20 -0.53
C ARG A 190 3.41 -9.95 0.30
N MET A 191 2.91 -8.89 -0.34
CA MET A 191 2.50 -7.63 0.29
C MET A 191 1.15 -7.16 -0.27
N PRO A 192 0.07 -7.92 -0.02
CA PRO A 192 -1.18 -7.74 -0.73
C PRO A 192 -1.82 -6.39 -0.38
N ASN A 193 -1.67 -5.89 0.83
CA ASN A 193 -2.27 -4.60 1.23
C ASN A 193 -1.51 -3.38 0.72
N PHE A 194 -0.37 -3.58 0.07
CA PHE A 194 0.39 -2.51 -0.54
C PHE A 194 0.21 -2.55 -2.06
N VAL A 195 -0.38 -1.48 -2.60
CA VAL A 195 -0.46 -1.29 -4.05
C VAL A 195 0.93 -0.87 -4.52
N GLN A 196 1.61 -1.77 -5.22
CA GLN A 196 2.98 -1.56 -5.69
C GLN A 196 3.01 -0.45 -6.73
N SER A 197 2.07 -0.50 -7.68
CA SER A 197 1.93 0.53 -8.70
C SER A 197 0.48 0.65 -9.12
N GLN A 198 0.09 1.87 -9.49
CA GLN A 198 -1.22 2.11 -10.06
C GLN A 198 -1.19 3.29 -11.03
N ILE A 199 -2.00 3.19 -12.08
CA ILE A 199 -2.20 4.23 -13.08
C ILE A 199 -3.69 4.43 -13.28
N ARG A 200 -4.11 5.67 -13.54
CA ARG A 200 -5.50 5.96 -13.90
C ARG A 200 -5.80 5.43 -15.30
N ILE A 201 -6.99 4.88 -15.48
CA ILE A 201 -7.46 4.36 -16.76
C ILE A 201 -8.83 4.95 -17.07
N ARG A 202 -9.15 5.07 -18.36
CA ARG A 202 -10.44 5.59 -18.83
C ARG A 202 -11.11 4.58 -19.74
N PRO A 203 -12.41 4.29 -19.59
CA PRO A 203 -13.13 3.50 -20.59
C PRO A 203 -13.05 4.18 -21.97
N LYS A 204 -12.70 3.43 -23.03
CA LYS A 204 -12.63 3.98 -24.40
C LYS A 204 -13.98 4.39 -24.97
N LYS A 205 -15.06 3.79 -24.43
CA LYS A 205 -16.44 4.08 -24.80
C LYS A 205 -17.18 4.40 -23.51
N ASP A 206 -18.01 5.42 -23.54
CA ASP A 206 -19.03 5.69 -22.52
C ASP A 206 -20.10 4.60 -22.60
N SER A 207 -19.74 3.40 -22.16
CA SER A 207 -20.63 2.26 -22.12
C SER A 207 -21.32 2.23 -20.77
N ILE A 208 -22.63 2.03 -20.79
CA ILE A 208 -23.49 1.79 -19.62
C ILE A 208 -23.21 0.39 -19.02
N LEU A 209 -22.25 -0.37 -19.56
CA LEU A 209 -21.89 -1.70 -19.06
C LEU A 209 -21.34 -1.63 -17.63
N ASP A 210 -22.07 -2.26 -16.71
CA ASP A 210 -21.65 -2.43 -15.32
C ASP A 210 -20.53 -3.46 -15.12
N ASN A 211 -20.16 -4.22 -16.17
CA ASN A 211 -19.14 -5.25 -16.08
C ASN A 211 -17.76 -4.73 -16.49
N LEU A 212 -16.83 -4.63 -15.53
CA LEU A 212 -15.44 -4.23 -15.77
C LEU A 212 -14.71 -5.15 -16.76
N ASP A 213 -14.97 -6.47 -16.72
CA ASP A 213 -14.27 -7.45 -17.58
C ASP A 213 -14.59 -7.26 -19.07
N ALA A 214 -15.71 -6.59 -19.39
CA ALA A 214 -16.16 -6.34 -20.76
C ALA A 214 -15.71 -4.98 -21.31
N LEU A 215 -15.08 -4.13 -20.48
CA LEU A 215 -14.68 -2.78 -20.86
C LEU A 215 -13.25 -2.75 -21.41
N GLU A 216 -13.08 -2.01 -22.50
CA GLU A 216 -11.76 -1.62 -22.96
C GLU A 216 -11.35 -0.28 -22.35
N PHE A 217 -10.10 -0.20 -21.89
CA PHE A 217 -9.56 0.98 -21.25
C PHE A 217 -8.38 1.56 -22.03
N GLU A 218 -8.23 2.87 -21.95
CA GLU A 218 -7.01 3.60 -22.30
C GLU A 218 -6.30 4.09 -21.03
N LEU A 219 -4.98 4.26 -21.11
CA LEU A 219 -4.15 4.66 -19.98
C LEU A 219 -4.06 6.18 -19.91
N GLU A 220 -4.32 6.76 -18.73
CA GLU A 220 -4.15 8.18 -18.47
C GLU A 220 -2.76 8.46 -17.86
N LYS A 221 -1.73 8.49 -18.71
CA LYS A 221 -0.33 8.62 -18.27
C LYS A 221 0.06 9.99 -17.69
N GLY A 222 -0.81 11.00 -17.81
CA GLY A 222 -0.58 12.34 -17.29
C GLY A 222 -0.95 12.54 -15.82
N VAL A 223 -1.43 11.49 -15.14
CA VAL A 223 -1.85 11.58 -13.74
C VAL A 223 -1.04 10.59 -12.91
N LEU A 224 -0.25 11.13 -11.97
CA LEU A 224 0.49 10.34 -10.98
C LEU A 224 -0.41 10.07 -9.78
N VAL A 225 -0.87 8.83 -9.66
CA VAL A 225 -1.87 8.44 -8.67
C VAL A 225 -1.24 8.05 -7.33
N GLN A 226 -0.03 7.48 -7.34
CA GLN A 226 0.65 7.14 -6.09
C GLN A 226 1.08 8.44 -5.38
N PRO A 227 0.75 8.61 -4.08
CA PRO A 227 0.90 9.90 -3.38
C PRO A 227 2.31 10.50 -3.42
N TYR A 228 3.35 9.67 -3.41
CA TYR A 228 4.75 10.11 -3.38
C TYR A 228 5.31 10.45 -4.77
N LEU A 229 4.71 9.98 -5.87
CA LEU A 229 5.27 10.18 -7.22
C LEU A 229 5.20 11.64 -7.67
N SER A 230 4.08 12.33 -7.42
CA SER A 230 3.95 13.76 -7.74
C SER A 230 4.98 14.62 -6.97
N PRO A 231 5.16 14.45 -5.64
CA PRO A 231 6.27 15.02 -4.88
C PRO A 231 7.67 14.69 -5.42
N MET A 232 7.93 13.44 -5.82
CA MET A 232 9.22 13.07 -6.44
C MET A 232 9.48 13.88 -7.70
N VAL A 233 8.48 14.02 -8.57
CA VAL A 233 8.60 14.85 -9.77
C VAL A 233 8.73 16.34 -9.43
N ALA A 234 8.02 16.83 -8.40
CA ALA A 234 8.21 18.19 -7.89
C ALA A 234 9.65 18.46 -7.47
N GLY A 235 10.36 17.45 -6.94
CA GLY A 235 11.76 17.56 -6.53
C GLY A 235 12.72 17.95 -7.67
N ILE A 236 12.35 17.74 -8.93
CA ILE A 236 13.13 18.21 -10.10
C ILE A 236 13.20 19.75 -10.12
N ALA A 237 12.25 20.44 -9.48
CA ALA A 237 12.28 21.89 -9.33
C ALA A 237 13.60 22.38 -8.73
N VAL A 238 14.27 21.59 -7.87
CA VAL A 238 15.56 21.95 -7.28
C VAL A 238 16.62 22.26 -8.34
N ILE A 239 16.56 21.66 -9.53
CA ILE A 239 17.55 21.91 -10.58
C ILE A 239 16.95 22.58 -11.82
N HIS A 240 15.76 23.19 -11.71
CA HIS A 240 14.96 23.66 -12.85
C HIS A 240 15.76 24.53 -13.85
N ARG A 241 16.64 25.41 -13.36
CA ARG A 241 17.47 26.31 -14.17
C ARG A 241 18.44 25.56 -15.08
N PHE A 242 18.94 24.42 -14.62
CA PHE A 242 19.89 23.58 -15.35
C PHE A 242 19.17 22.65 -16.33
N MET A 243 17.84 22.64 -16.34
CA MET A 243 17.02 21.87 -17.27
C MET A 243 16.63 22.69 -18.50
N ASP A 244 16.61 24.01 -18.40
CA ASP A 244 16.34 24.91 -19.51
C ASP A 244 17.36 24.73 -20.64
N GLY A 245 16.86 24.69 -21.89
CA GLY A 245 17.69 24.51 -23.08
C GLY A 245 18.17 23.07 -23.33
N LYS A 246 17.94 22.12 -22.42
CA LYS A 246 18.20 20.70 -22.69
C LYS A 246 17.14 20.15 -23.63
N SER A 247 17.59 19.61 -24.77
CA SER A 247 16.70 19.00 -25.77
C SER A 247 15.96 17.77 -25.23
N ARG A 248 16.67 16.91 -24.50
CA ARG A 248 16.12 15.71 -23.84
C ARG A 248 17.00 15.35 -22.63
N PRO A 249 16.62 15.74 -21.40
CA PRO A 249 17.36 15.35 -20.21
C PRO A 249 17.28 13.85 -19.94
N ARG A 250 18.25 13.30 -19.21
CA ARG A 250 18.35 11.86 -18.91
C ARG A 250 18.00 11.57 -17.46
N ALA A 251 17.14 10.59 -17.25
CA ALA A 251 16.71 10.09 -15.95
C ALA A 251 17.11 8.62 -15.76
N LEU A 252 17.58 8.27 -14.57
CA LEU A 252 17.71 6.89 -14.12
C LEU A 252 16.65 6.63 -13.04
N CYS A 253 15.76 5.68 -13.24
CA CYS A 253 14.76 5.26 -12.24
C CYS A 253 15.12 3.87 -11.73
N LEU A 254 15.42 3.77 -10.43
CA LEU A 254 15.62 2.50 -9.74
C LEU A 254 14.30 2.07 -9.11
N GLY A 255 13.75 0.95 -9.57
CA GLY A 255 12.38 0.52 -9.31
C GLY A 255 11.47 0.99 -10.45
N VAL A 256 10.89 0.03 -11.19
CA VAL A 256 9.97 0.34 -12.30
C VAL A 256 8.54 0.09 -11.88
N GLY A 257 8.26 -1.07 -11.28
CA GLY A 257 6.90 -1.49 -10.97
C GLY A 257 6.01 -1.44 -12.21
N GLY A 258 4.89 -0.71 -12.14
CA GLY A 258 3.99 -0.47 -13.28
C GLY A 258 4.48 0.64 -14.22
N GLY A 259 5.59 1.32 -13.96
CA GLY A 259 6.20 2.28 -14.87
C GLY A 259 5.51 3.65 -14.95
N ALA A 260 4.62 3.99 -14.01
CA ALA A 260 3.89 5.27 -14.02
C ALA A 260 4.85 6.49 -13.98
N LEU A 261 5.89 6.42 -13.14
CA LEU A 261 6.91 7.47 -13.04
C LEU A 261 7.68 7.63 -14.36
N LEU A 262 8.17 6.52 -14.92
CA LEU A 262 8.95 6.52 -16.16
C LEU A 262 8.12 7.07 -17.33
N GLY A 263 6.89 6.58 -17.47
CA GLY A 263 5.95 7.06 -18.48
C GLY A 263 5.67 8.55 -18.34
N PHE A 264 5.49 9.04 -17.10
CA PHE A 264 5.28 10.46 -16.87
C PHE A 264 6.49 11.31 -17.26
N LEU A 265 7.70 10.92 -16.85
CA LEU A 265 8.93 11.63 -17.18
C LEU A 265 9.16 11.70 -18.71
N ALA A 266 8.96 10.58 -19.41
CA ALA A 266 9.14 10.49 -20.85
C ALA A 266 8.06 11.29 -21.61
N ASP A 267 6.78 11.05 -21.30
CA ASP A 267 5.65 11.56 -22.10
C ASP A 267 5.34 13.03 -21.77
N HIS A 268 5.48 13.46 -20.51
CA HIS A 268 5.07 14.80 -20.07
C HIS A 268 6.24 15.74 -19.83
N LEU A 269 7.39 15.22 -19.41
CA LEU A 269 8.58 16.04 -19.17
C LEU A 269 9.68 15.91 -20.23
N ASN A 270 9.48 15.05 -21.24
CA ASN A 270 10.40 14.86 -22.36
C ASN A 270 11.79 14.36 -21.94
N PHE A 271 11.85 13.47 -20.96
CA PHE A 271 13.09 12.78 -20.58
C PHE A 271 13.39 11.58 -21.50
N GLU A 272 14.65 11.23 -21.59
CA GLU A 272 15.11 9.87 -21.89
C GLU A 272 15.29 9.15 -20.54
N VAL A 273 14.69 7.97 -20.38
CA VAL A 273 14.55 7.31 -19.09
C VAL A 273 15.13 5.91 -19.15
N ASP A 274 16.15 5.65 -18.33
CA ASP A 274 16.63 4.30 -18.05
C ASP A 274 15.90 3.79 -16.80
N GLY A 275 15.12 2.73 -16.92
CA GLY A 275 14.39 2.07 -15.84
C GLY A 275 15.04 0.75 -15.45
N VAL A 276 15.23 0.51 -14.16
CA VAL A 276 15.89 -0.70 -13.65
C VAL A 276 14.97 -1.41 -12.68
N ASP A 277 14.69 -2.68 -12.94
CA ASP A 277 13.91 -3.55 -12.05
C ASP A 277 14.57 -4.93 -12.01
N GLU A 278 14.54 -5.59 -10.86
CA GLU A 278 15.22 -6.88 -10.67
C GLU A 278 14.43 -8.03 -11.32
N ASP A 279 13.13 -7.83 -11.56
CA ASP A 279 12.24 -8.89 -12.04
C ASP A 279 11.79 -8.65 -13.50
N GLU A 280 12.28 -9.48 -14.42
CA GLU A 280 11.90 -9.42 -15.84
C GLU A 280 10.40 -9.55 -16.05
N VAL A 281 9.71 -10.37 -15.24
CA VAL A 281 8.27 -10.59 -15.38
C VAL A 281 7.49 -9.34 -15.02
N VAL A 282 7.98 -8.53 -14.07
CA VAL A 282 7.41 -7.20 -13.75
C VAL A 282 7.58 -6.23 -14.92
N LEU A 283 8.76 -6.19 -15.54
CA LEU A 283 9.00 -5.33 -16.71
C LEU A 283 8.12 -5.71 -17.90
N GLU A 284 7.96 -7.00 -18.16
CA GLU A 284 7.10 -7.50 -19.23
C GLU A 284 5.62 -7.21 -18.95
N ALA A 285 5.18 -7.32 -17.69
CA ALA A 285 3.86 -6.88 -17.26
C ALA A 285 3.66 -5.36 -17.45
N ALA A 286 4.65 -4.54 -17.11
CA ALA A 286 4.62 -3.09 -17.28
C ALA A 286 4.47 -2.70 -18.77
N LYS A 287 5.20 -3.37 -19.67
CA LYS A 287 5.06 -3.21 -21.12
C LYS A 287 3.66 -3.58 -21.63
N ARG A 288 3.15 -4.76 -21.26
CA ARG A 288 1.85 -5.26 -21.73
C ARG A 288 0.67 -4.45 -21.21
N HIS A 289 0.69 -4.09 -19.93
CA HIS A 289 -0.50 -3.59 -19.23
C HIS A 289 -0.42 -2.12 -18.84
N PHE A 290 0.77 -1.54 -18.72
CA PHE A 290 0.94 -0.14 -18.30
C PHE A 290 1.51 0.75 -19.40
N GLY A 291 1.65 0.21 -20.62
CA GLY A 291 1.97 0.98 -21.82
C GLY A 291 3.40 1.53 -21.80
N LEU A 292 4.33 0.80 -21.17
CA LEU A 292 5.74 1.18 -21.04
C LEU A 292 6.57 0.91 -22.31
N ASN A 293 5.96 1.08 -23.50
CA ASN A 293 6.54 0.80 -24.82
C ASN A 293 6.95 2.09 -25.55
N ASN A 294 7.59 3.02 -24.84
CA ASN A 294 8.06 4.29 -25.40
C ASN A 294 9.52 4.13 -25.87
N GLU A 295 9.86 4.66 -27.05
CA GLU A 295 11.23 4.63 -27.60
C GLU A 295 12.28 5.37 -26.73
N PHE A 296 11.85 6.29 -25.87
CA PHE A 296 12.68 7.03 -24.93
C PHE A 296 12.76 6.37 -23.55
N ILE A 297 12.19 5.18 -23.38
CA ILE A 297 12.27 4.40 -22.14
C ILE A 297 13.06 3.12 -22.42
N HIS A 298 14.21 2.97 -21.76
CA HIS A 298 15.04 1.78 -21.84
C HIS A 298 14.94 1.02 -20.52
N LEU A 299 14.64 -0.28 -20.59
CA LEU A 299 14.41 -1.11 -19.40
C LEU A 299 15.53 -2.12 -19.24
N PHE A 300 16.04 -2.25 -18.02
CA PHE A 300 17.14 -3.14 -17.66
C PHE A 300 16.72 -4.08 -16.54
N VAL A 301 16.91 -5.38 -16.75
CA VAL A 301 16.70 -6.42 -15.73
C VAL A 301 17.97 -6.57 -14.90
N GLU A 302 18.02 -5.94 -13.73
CA GLU A 302 19.16 -6.02 -12.79
C GLU A 302 18.73 -5.45 -11.43
N ASP A 303 19.43 -5.84 -10.36
CA ASP A 303 19.29 -5.17 -9.06
C ASP A 303 19.74 -3.70 -9.15
N GLY A 304 18.87 -2.76 -8.75
CA GLY A 304 19.14 -1.32 -8.89
C GLY A 304 20.40 -0.84 -8.17
N ILE A 305 20.74 -1.45 -7.02
CA ILE A 305 21.94 -1.13 -6.24
C ILE A 305 23.20 -1.63 -6.94
N ARG A 306 23.17 -2.82 -7.54
CA ARG A 306 24.27 -3.36 -8.36
C ARG A 306 24.41 -2.59 -9.66
N PHE A 307 23.30 -2.21 -10.29
CA PHE A 307 23.30 -1.47 -11.55
C PHE A 307 24.01 -0.12 -11.41
N ILE A 308 23.66 0.66 -10.38
CA ILE A 308 24.26 2.00 -10.19
C ILE A 308 25.77 1.95 -9.92
N LYS A 309 26.28 0.83 -9.36
CA LYS A 309 27.71 0.58 -9.17
C LYS A 309 28.47 0.21 -10.45
N LYS A 310 27.77 -0.24 -11.50
CA LYS A 310 28.38 -0.73 -12.76
C LYS A 310 28.37 0.30 -13.88
N ILE A 311 27.37 1.17 -13.94
CA ILE A 311 27.19 2.08 -15.07
C ILE A 311 28.17 3.25 -15.07
N ALA A 312 28.57 3.68 -16.27
CA ALA A 312 29.40 4.88 -16.47
C ALA A 312 28.61 6.09 -16.99
N ASN A 313 27.35 5.88 -17.39
CA ASN A 313 26.46 6.90 -17.93
C ASN A 313 26.22 8.02 -16.92
N LYS A 314 26.02 9.24 -17.44
CA LYS A 314 25.67 10.41 -16.63
C LYS A 314 24.21 10.81 -16.81
N TYR A 315 23.54 11.12 -15.71
CA TYR A 315 22.12 11.46 -15.64
C TYR A 315 21.92 12.86 -15.04
N ASP A 316 20.86 13.54 -15.49
CA ASP A 316 20.42 14.80 -14.87
C ASP A 316 19.68 14.51 -13.56
N ILE A 317 18.91 13.41 -13.54
CA ILE A 317 18.17 12.97 -12.37
C ILE A 317 18.38 11.48 -12.12
N VAL A 318 18.53 11.08 -10.86
CA VAL A 318 18.42 9.69 -10.40
C VAL A 318 17.24 9.63 -9.45
N MET A 319 16.24 8.82 -9.76
CA MET A 319 15.05 8.59 -8.95
C MET A 319 15.12 7.21 -8.31
N VAL A 320 14.95 7.16 -6.98
CA VAL A 320 15.04 5.93 -6.19
C VAL A 320 13.66 5.63 -5.61
N ASP A 321 13.04 4.59 -6.14
CA ASP A 321 11.75 4.08 -5.68
C ASP A 321 11.86 2.56 -5.45
N LEU A 322 12.78 2.20 -4.56
CA LEU A 322 13.06 0.82 -4.17
C LEU A 322 12.36 0.51 -2.84
N ASP A 323 11.63 -0.59 -2.78
CA ASP A 323 11.03 -1.12 -1.57
C ASP A 323 11.95 -2.14 -0.89
N SER A 324 11.88 -2.23 0.44
CA SER A 324 12.51 -3.34 1.16
C SER A 324 11.79 -4.65 0.87
N SER A 325 12.52 -5.69 0.48
CA SER A 325 11.96 -7.02 0.22
C SER A 325 11.59 -7.80 1.50
N ASP A 326 11.95 -7.30 2.69
CA ASP A 326 11.69 -7.97 3.96
C ASP A 326 10.24 -7.72 4.46
N VAL A 327 9.43 -8.77 4.38
CA VAL A 327 8.04 -8.80 4.85
C VAL A 327 7.96 -8.60 6.37
N MET A 328 9.01 -8.93 7.13
CA MET A 328 9.03 -8.87 8.60
C MET A 328 9.35 -7.46 9.12
N SER A 329 10.08 -6.63 8.37
CA SER A 329 10.40 -5.25 8.74
C SER A 329 9.26 -4.25 8.48
N GLY A 330 8.19 -4.68 7.81
CA GLY A 330 7.16 -3.79 7.28
C GLY A 330 7.60 -3.07 6.00
N VAL A 331 6.72 -2.25 5.44
CA VAL A 331 7.03 -1.45 4.24
C VAL A 331 8.03 -0.36 4.63
N SER A 332 9.24 -0.43 4.10
CA SER A 332 10.25 0.62 4.22
C SER A 332 10.88 0.90 2.86
N ALA A 333 11.32 2.14 2.67
CA ALA A 333 11.97 2.59 1.45
C ALA A 333 12.98 3.70 1.79
N PRO A 334 14.16 3.74 1.16
CA PRO A 334 14.77 2.67 0.37
C PRO A 334 15.28 1.51 1.27
N PRO A 335 15.73 0.37 0.71
CA PRO A 335 16.41 -0.70 1.45
C PRO A 335 17.64 -0.18 2.22
N VAL A 336 18.01 -0.86 3.31
CA VAL A 336 19.11 -0.41 4.20
C VAL A 336 20.44 -0.36 3.46
N GLU A 337 20.60 -1.26 2.50
CA GLU A 337 21.74 -1.41 1.60
C GLU A 337 21.94 -0.15 0.75
N PHE A 338 20.86 0.56 0.40
CA PHE A 338 20.95 1.80 -0.36
C PHE A 338 21.61 2.93 0.46
N VAL A 339 21.48 2.89 1.79
CA VAL A 339 22.06 3.88 2.71
C VAL A 339 23.57 3.68 2.90
N GLU A 340 24.15 2.59 2.38
CA GLU A 340 25.59 2.40 2.44
C GLU A 340 26.32 3.50 1.67
N GLY A 341 27.34 4.11 2.30
CA GLY A 341 28.14 5.16 1.67
C GLY A 341 28.80 4.75 0.35
N SER A 342 29.01 3.44 0.11
CA SER A 342 29.49 2.95 -1.20
C SER A 342 28.44 3.10 -2.31
N VAL A 343 27.17 2.85 -1.99
CA VAL A 343 26.03 2.97 -2.93
C VAL A 343 25.71 4.44 -3.16
N LEU A 344 25.66 5.25 -2.10
CA LEU A 344 25.41 6.70 -2.22
C LEU A 344 26.53 7.41 -3.02
N ARG A 345 27.79 6.98 -2.88
CA ARG A 345 28.89 7.47 -3.73
C ARG A 345 28.69 7.11 -5.19
N ALA A 346 28.35 5.86 -5.49
CA ALA A 346 28.03 5.44 -6.86
C ALA A 346 26.86 6.26 -7.44
N ALA A 347 25.81 6.48 -6.64
CA ALA A 347 24.66 7.31 -7.03
C ALA A 347 25.05 8.76 -7.34
N ARG A 348 25.93 9.36 -6.54
CA ARG A 348 26.51 10.68 -6.81
C ARG A 348 27.39 10.69 -8.07
N GLU A 349 28.16 9.64 -8.29
CA GLU A 349 29.08 9.55 -9.42
C GLU A 349 28.34 9.50 -10.75
N VAL A 350 27.22 8.79 -10.85
CA VAL A 350 26.41 8.71 -12.08
C VAL A 350 25.62 9.99 -12.38
N LEU A 351 25.55 10.95 -11.47
CA LEU A 351 24.94 12.26 -11.73
C LEU A 351 25.89 13.18 -12.52
N ARG A 352 25.31 13.98 -13.42
CA ARG A 352 25.97 15.19 -13.97
C ARG A 352 26.19 16.20 -12.84
N ASN A 353 27.10 17.17 -13.04
CA ASN A 353 27.50 18.15 -12.02
C ASN A 353 26.30 18.88 -11.42
N GLU A 354 25.33 19.26 -12.24
CA GLU A 354 24.10 19.96 -11.85
C GLU A 354 22.92 19.01 -11.63
N GLY A 355 23.19 17.71 -11.47
CA GLY A 355 22.18 16.68 -11.32
C GLY A 355 21.66 16.52 -9.89
N VAL A 356 20.53 15.83 -9.75
CA VAL A 356 19.86 15.61 -8.46
C VAL A 356 19.48 14.14 -8.25
N LEU A 357 19.69 13.65 -7.04
CA LEU A 357 19.15 12.39 -6.54
C LEU A 357 17.81 12.67 -5.84
N ILE A 358 16.75 11.95 -6.19
CA ILE A 358 15.42 12.08 -5.60
C ILE A 358 14.97 10.70 -5.14
N ALA A 359 14.68 10.53 -3.85
CA ALA A 359 14.32 9.25 -3.28
C ALA A 359 12.97 9.31 -2.57
N ASN A 360 12.11 8.32 -2.85
CA ASN A 360 10.98 8.00 -1.99
C ASN A 360 11.52 7.38 -0.68
N VAL A 361 11.08 7.89 0.46
CA VAL A 361 11.52 7.44 1.77
C VAL A 361 10.32 7.12 2.66
N ILE A 362 10.22 5.86 3.07
CA ILE A 362 9.33 5.39 4.14
C ILE A 362 10.24 4.95 5.29
N PRO A 363 10.49 5.83 6.27
CA PRO A 363 11.52 5.57 7.27
C PRO A 363 11.03 4.52 8.29
N SER A 364 11.81 3.46 8.47
CA SER A 364 11.56 2.44 9.51
C SER A 364 11.65 3.00 10.93
N SER A 365 12.39 4.10 11.10
CA SER A 365 12.46 4.86 12.35
C SER A 365 12.98 6.28 12.10
N LYS A 366 12.77 7.17 13.07
CA LYS A 366 13.39 8.51 13.05
C LYS A 366 14.92 8.45 12.96
N MET A 367 15.55 7.48 13.61
CA MET A 367 17.01 7.28 13.56
C MET A 367 17.48 6.85 12.17
N PHE A 368 16.70 6.03 11.48
CA PHE A 368 16.98 5.65 10.09
C PHE A 368 16.97 6.88 9.17
N TYR A 369 15.93 7.71 9.27
CA TYR A 369 15.84 8.93 8.46
C TYR A 369 16.99 9.90 8.76
N GLU A 370 17.27 10.17 10.05
CA GLU A 370 18.38 11.05 10.44
C GLU A 370 19.73 10.55 9.92
N ARG A 371 19.96 9.23 9.94
CA ARG A 371 21.17 8.62 9.37
C ARG A 371 21.24 8.80 7.86
N LEU A 372 20.17 8.49 7.14
CA LEU A 372 20.11 8.67 5.68
C LEU A 372 20.43 10.11 5.30
N VAL A 373 19.80 11.08 5.97
CA VAL A 373 20.03 12.51 5.76
C VAL A 373 21.49 12.88 6.03
N CYS A 374 22.12 12.34 7.08
CA CYS A 374 23.54 12.58 7.37
C CYS A 374 24.47 12.03 6.28
N GLU A 375 24.31 10.76 5.90
CA GLU A 375 25.17 10.11 4.89
C GLU A 375 25.04 10.78 3.51
N VAL A 376 23.82 11.20 3.14
CA VAL A 376 23.58 11.98 1.93
C VAL A 376 24.21 13.37 2.06
N GLY A 377 24.05 14.06 3.18
CA GLY A 377 24.63 15.38 3.43
C GLY A 377 26.16 15.42 3.47
N GLU A 378 26.84 14.29 3.74
CA GLU A 378 28.30 14.17 3.63
C GLU A 378 28.78 14.12 2.17
N LEU A 379 27.90 13.71 1.23
CA LEU A 379 28.25 13.50 -0.17
C LEU A 379 27.67 14.56 -1.11
N PHE A 380 26.53 15.17 -0.78
CA PHE A 380 25.82 16.15 -1.61
C PHE A 380 25.92 17.55 -1.00
N GLU A 381 26.02 18.59 -1.85
CA GLU A 381 26.21 19.97 -1.37
C GLU A 381 24.93 20.54 -0.74
N GLU A 382 23.77 20.19 -1.29
CA GLU A 382 22.47 20.64 -0.81
C GLU A 382 21.49 19.48 -0.73
N VAL A 383 20.75 19.43 0.38
CA VAL A 383 19.74 18.40 0.65
C VAL A 383 18.43 19.09 1.00
N TYR A 384 17.33 18.58 0.45
CA TYR A 384 15.99 19.09 0.65
C TYR A 384 15.05 17.93 0.95
N GLU A 385 13.88 18.27 1.48
CA GLU A 385 12.80 17.33 1.74
C GLU A 385 11.45 17.89 1.29
N ILE A 386 10.55 16.98 0.90
CA ILE A 386 9.12 17.23 0.80
C ILE A 386 8.42 16.25 1.75
N ASP A 387 7.54 16.79 2.59
CA ASP A 387 6.58 15.97 3.34
C ASP A 387 5.37 15.70 2.44
N VAL A 388 5.11 14.43 2.13
CA VAL A 388 4.01 14.05 1.23
C VAL A 388 2.64 14.31 1.88
N GLY A 389 2.59 14.45 3.21
CA GLY A 389 1.35 14.73 3.96
C GLY A 389 0.48 13.50 4.20
N ASN A 390 0.95 12.30 3.85
CA ASN A 390 0.25 11.03 4.09
C ASN A 390 0.72 10.30 5.37
N GLU A 391 1.45 10.99 6.25
CA GLU A 391 2.01 10.47 7.52
C GLU A 391 3.10 9.38 7.36
N GLU A 392 3.38 8.90 6.14
CA GLU A 392 4.30 7.78 5.88
C GLU A 392 5.48 8.16 4.98
N ASN A 393 5.23 8.80 3.84
CA ASN A 393 6.24 9.07 2.83
C ASN A 393 6.88 10.46 3.01
N LEU A 394 8.20 10.49 2.85
CA LEU A 394 8.99 11.69 2.63
C LEU A 394 9.66 11.55 1.26
N VAL A 395 9.91 12.67 0.59
CA VAL A 395 10.80 12.69 -0.58
C VAL A 395 12.07 13.42 -0.19
N LEU A 396 13.19 12.71 -0.26
CA LEU A 396 14.52 13.28 -0.05
C LEU A 396 15.12 13.68 -1.39
N ILE A 397 15.64 14.91 -1.48
CA ILE A 397 16.20 15.47 -2.70
C ILE A 397 17.63 15.91 -2.39
N ALA A 398 18.62 15.47 -3.17
CA ALA A 398 20.02 15.77 -2.93
C ALA A 398 20.69 16.26 -4.21
N ALA A 399 21.04 17.55 -4.25
CA ALA A 399 21.68 18.19 -5.40
C ALA A 399 23.18 17.94 -5.36
N LYS A 400 23.76 17.54 -6.50
CA LYS A 400 25.18 17.18 -6.58
C LYS A 400 26.07 18.38 -6.27
N SER A 401 25.73 19.54 -6.82
CA SER A 401 26.39 20.83 -6.60
C SER A 401 25.37 21.87 -6.14
N GLY A 402 25.83 22.95 -5.52
CA GLY A 402 24.98 24.05 -5.05
C GLY A 402 24.19 24.69 -6.18
N VAL A 403 22.89 24.87 -5.96
CA VAL A 403 21.93 25.40 -6.94
C VAL A 403 21.95 26.94 -6.96
N GLY A 404 22.53 27.57 -5.94
CA GLY A 404 22.59 29.02 -5.75
C GLY A 404 21.40 29.58 -4.96
N GLU A 405 21.51 30.84 -4.52
CA GLU A 405 20.39 31.55 -3.87
C GLU A 405 19.31 31.89 -4.92
N GLY A 406 18.03 31.77 -4.57
CA GLY A 406 16.91 32.20 -5.43
C GLY A 406 16.32 31.15 -6.39
N TRP A 407 16.57 29.85 -6.18
CA TRP A 407 15.90 28.77 -6.93
C TRP A 407 14.36 28.77 -6.76
N ASP A 408 13.85 29.52 -5.78
CA ASP A 408 12.45 29.73 -5.45
C ASP A 408 11.82 30.96 -6.16
N GLY A 409 12.61 31.80 -6.85
CA GLY A 409 12.18 33.12 -7.32
C GLY A 409 12.34 33.44 -8.81
N GLU A 410 13.24 32.76 -9.54
CA GLU A 410 13.41 33.00 -10.99
C GLU A 410 12.60 31.98 -11.82
N ASP A 411 11.58 32.45 -12.53
CA ASP A 411 10.82 31.60 -13.44
C ASP A 411 11.70 31.14 -14.61
N SER A 412 11.70 29.82 -14.83
CA SER A 412 12.35 29.17 -15.98
C SER A 412 11.30 28.50 -16.85
N THR A 413 11.66 28.21 -18.11
CA THR A 413 10.73 27.53 -19.04
C THR A 413 10.38 26.13 -18.54
N PHE A 414 11.35 25.41 -17.97
CA PHE A 414 11.13 24.09 -17.38
C PHE A 414 10.28 24.16 -16.10
N LEU A 415 10.52 25.13 -15.21
CA LEU A 415 9.73 25.29 -13.99
C LEU A 415 8.26 25.58 -14.32
N ASN A 416 7.99 26.42 -15.32
CA ASN A 416 6.62 26.67 -15.79
C ASN A 416 5.98 25.40 -16.35
N LYS A 417 6.73 24.61 -17.13
CA LYS A 417 6.25 23.29 -17.60
C LYS A 417 5.95 22.34 -16.44
N LEU A 418 6.78 22.33 -15.40
CA LEU A 418 6.60 21.49 -14.21
C LEU A 418 5.36 21.90 -13.42
N LYS A 419 5.15 23.20 -13.19
CA LYS A 419 3.95 23.78 -12.53
C LYS A 419 2.63 23.45 -13.24
N LEU A 420 2.67 23.12 -14.55
CA LEU A 420 1.49 22.70 -15.30
C LEU A 420 1.10 21.23 -15.08
N VAL A 421 2.04 20.37 -14.67
CA VAL A 421 1.84 18.92 -14.62
C VAL A 421 1.94 18.34 -13.20
N VAL A 422 2.46 19.12 -12.25
CA VAL A 422 2.57 18.77 -10.83
C VAL A 422 2.00 19.91 -9.99
N SER A 423 1.32 19.57 -8.89
CA SER A 423 0.76 20.56 -7.98
C SER A 423 1.84 21.49 -7.41
N CYS A 424 1.62 22.80 -7.54
CA CYS A 424 2.53 23.82 -6.97
C CYS A 424 2.72 23.66 -5.47
N CYS A 425 1.72 23.13 -4.74
CA CYS A 425 1.85 22.93 -3.29
C CYS A 425 3.06 22.06 -2.92
N TYR A 426 3.43 21.08 -3.76
CA TYR A 426 4.61 20.26 -3.51
C TYR A 426 5.90 21.01 -3.79
N ILE A 427 5.94 21.81 -4.86
CA ILE A 427 7.09 22.66 -5.19
C ILE A 427 7.33 23.67 -4.06
N ASP A 428 6.27 24.36 -3.63
CA ASP A 428 6.30 25.35 -2.56
C ASP A 428 6.64 24.73 -1.18
N SER A 429 6.40 23.43 -1.01
CA SER A 429 6.70 22.70 0.24
C SER A 429 8.13 22.18 0.36
N ILE A 430 8.96 22.33 -0.68
CA ILE A 430 10.34 21.86 -0.65
C ILE A 430 11.12 22.66 0.39
N ARG A 431 11.66 21.97 1.40
CA ARG A 431 12.44 22.57 2.48
C ARG A 431 13.88 22.13 2.42
N ARG A 432 14.81 23.09 2.45
CA ARG A 432 16.24 22.80 2.58
C ARG A 432 16.56 22.29 3.99
N ILE A 433 17.30 21.20 4.07
CA ILE A 433 17.82 20.65 5.33
C ILE A 433 19.14 21.34 5.68
N ALA A 434 19.19 21.98 6.85
CA ALA A 434 20.35 22.78 7.26
C ALA A 434 21.59 21.89 7.56
N PRO A 435 22.82 22.30 7.17
CA PRO A 435 24.03 21.51 7.41
C PRO A 435 24.32 21.17 8.88
N SER A 436 23.88 22.01 9.81
CA SER A 436 24.05 21.80 11.26
C SER A 436 23.21 20.62 11.82
N SER A 437 22.22 20.15 11.06
CA SER A 437 21.45 18.95 11.41
C SER A 437 22.24 17.65 11.19
N PHE A 438 23.23 17.64 10.28
CA PHE A 438 24.09 16.48 10.00
C PHE A 438 25.06 16.15 11.16
N ASN A 439 25.48 17.15 11.94
CA ASN A 439 26.46 16.98 13.03
C ASN A 439 25.87 16.63 14.40
N ARG A 440 24.55 16.82 14.61
CA ARG A 440 23.88 16.54 15.91
C ARG A 440 23.67 15.05 16.19
N SER A 441 23.73 14.21 15.16
CA SER A 441 23.56 12.75 15.27
C SER A 441 24.76 12.06 15.94
N ARG A 442 25.98 12.62 15.83
CA ARG A 442 27.19 12.07 16.50
C ARG A 442 27.26 12.36 18.00
N SER A 443 26.81 13.54 18.46
CA SER A 443 27.00 13.95 19.87
C SER A 443 25.97 13.38 20.85
N LYS A 444 24.88 12.77 20.36
CA LYS A 444 23.85 12.13 21.20
C LYS A 444 23.96 10.60 21.33
N MET A 445 24.97 9.96 20.73
CA MET A 445 25.23 8.53 20.93
C MET A 445 25.82 8.19 22.31
N GLY A 446 26.06 9.19 23.18
CA GLY A 446 26.42 9.00 24.58
C GLY A 446 25.49 9.79 25.49
N LEU A 447 24.92 9.12 26.50
CA LEU A 447 24.16 9.65 27.65
C LEU A 447 22.65 9.98 27.48
N LYS A 448 21.83 9.06 28.05
CA LYS A 448 20.52 9.21 28.77
C LYS A 448 19.48 10.19 28.18
N SER A 449 18.20 9.84 28.01
CA SER A 449 17.33 9.26 29.05
C SER A 449 15.95 8.89 28.50
N LYS A 450 15.28 8.03 29.26
CA LYS A 450 13.90 7.53 29.12
C LYS A 450 12.84 8.64 29.25
N LYS A 451 11.64 8.29 28.72
CA LYS A 451 10.29 8.89 28.88
C LYS A 451 9.94 10.08 27.98
N LYS A 452 9.30 9.79 26.85
CA LYS A 452 7.84 9.92 26.60
C LYS A 452 7.66 9.83 25.09
N LEU A 453 7.11 8.72 24.59
CA LEU A 453 6.24 8.77 23.42
C LEU A 453 5.15 7.74 23.70
N ALA A 454 4.02 8.27 24.15
CA ALA A 454 2.78 7.54 24.22
C ALA A 454 2.30 7.24 22.79
N ALA A 455 1.62 6.11 22.67
CA ALA A 455 0.85 5.62 21.53
C ALA A 455 0.59 6.67 20.43
N LYS A 456 1.20 6.46 19.26
CA LYS A 456 0.69 7.02 18.01
C LYS A 456 0.44 5.86 17.07
N SER A 457 -0.84 5.54 16.98
CA SER A 457 -1.48 4.64 16.03
C SER A 457 -0.96 4.91 14.63
N SER A 458 -0.38 3.90 14.00
CA SER A 458 -0.14 3.87 12.56
C SER A 458 -1.50 3.98 11.87
N LYS A 459 -1.80 5.10 11.22
CA LYS A 459 -2.86 5.14 10.21
C LYS A 459 -2.32 4.44 8.97
N LYS A 460 -2.37 3.11 8.98
CA LYS A 460 -2.47 2.34 7.73
C LYS A 460 -3.68 2.88 6.97
N ALA A 461 -3.64 2.86 5.63
CA ALA A 461 -4.78 3.12 4.75
C ALA A 461 -6.09 2.80 5.46
N ALA A 462 -6.89 3.84 5.73
CA ALA A 462 -7.98 3.77 6.68
C ALA A 462 -8.99 2.70 6.22
N VAL A 463 -8.93 1.53 6.85
CA VAL A 463 -10.02 0.55 6.79
C VAL A 463 -11.13 1.17 7.61
N GLN A 464 -12.18 1.62 6.93
CA GLN A 464 -13.33 2.19 7.59
C GLN A 464 -14.20 1.02 8.04
N PHE A 465 -14.35 0.87 9.35
CA PHE A 465 -15.34 -0.05 9.90
C PHE A 465 -16.50 0.75 10.45
N SER A 466 -17.71 0.37 10.05
CA SER A 466 -18.95 0.83 10.65
C SER A 466 -19.54 -0.30 11.50
N ALA A 467 -20.05 0.04 12.69
CA ALA A 467 -20.82 -0.89 13.51
C ALA A 467 -22.31 -0.64 13.24
N SER A 468 -22.99 -1.59 12.60
CA SER A 468 -24.44 -1.50 12.43
C SER A 468 -25.15 -1.88 13.73
N LYS A 469 -25.95 -0.98 14.30
CA LYS A 469 -26.97 -1.36 15.30
C LYS A 469 -28.20 -1.91 14.55
N PRO A 470 -28.78 -3.05 14.94
CA PRO A 470 -30.04 -3.50 14.38
C PRO A 470 -31.13 -2.47 14.68
N LYS A 471 -31.88 -2.07 13.65
CA LYS A 471 -33.10 -1.27 13.81
C LYS A 471 -34.09 -2.11 14.61
N SER A 472 -34.53 -1.61 15.77
CA SER A 472 -35.68 -2.16 16.48
C SER A 472 -36.93 -1.87 15.65
N GLU A 473 -37.43 -2.85 14.91
CA GLU A 473 -38.79 -2.79 14.37
C GLU A 473 -39.78 -2.90 15.54
N GLY A 474 -40.73 -1.98 15.56
CA GLY A 474 -41.70 -1.79 16.63
C GLY A 474 -42.60 -3.01 16.82
N ALA A 475 -42.76 -3.40 18.08
CA ALA A 475 -43.84 -4.28 18.49
C ALA A 475 -45.14 -3.47 18.53
N ASP A 476 -45.91 -3.53 17.47
CA ASP A 476 -47.34 -3.25 17.49
C ASP A 476 -48.06 -4.52 17.05
N TYR A 477 -48.61 -5.29 17.98
CA TYR A 477 -49.73 -6.19 17.69
C TYR A 477 -50.58 -6.46 18.95
N LEU A 478 -51.76 -5.82 18.91
CA LEU A 478 -53.10 -6.25 19.32
C LEU A 478 -53.43 -6.52 20.80
N GLN A 479 -54.31 -5.63 21.31
CA GLN A 479 -55.42 -5.97 22.18
C GLN A 479 -56.28 -7.10 21.57
N CYS A 480 -56.45 -8.19 22.32
CA CYS A 480 -57.72 -8.80 22.71
C CYS A 480 -57.44 -9.89 23.74
#